data_AF-A0A7R9HSG7-F1
#
_entry.id   AF-A0A7R9HSG7-F1
#
_cell.length_a   1.000
_cell.length_b   1.000
_cell.length_c   1.000
_cell.angle_alpha   90.00
_cell.angle_beta   90.00
_cell.angle_gamma   90.00
#
_symmetry.space_group_name_H-M   'P 1'
#
loop_
_entity.id
_entity.type
_entity.pdbx_description
1 polymer ?
#
loop_
_entity_poly.entity_id
_entity_poly.type
_entity_poly.pdbx_seq_one_letter_code
_entity_poly.pdbx_strand_id
1 'polypeptide(L)'
;MQIISKEKHIAKLSNLLKIFILKNTKYASTFPVYRNCIGLSRSIGYSQEPLFLTKYLKTKMKATGPITVADYMREVLTNPVTGYYMHRDVIGDKGDFITSPEVGQLFGEMVAVWLFSEWQKVGSPNPLQLVELGPGRGSLSEDLLRVFAKFGAANIVSLHLVELSPHLSRIQAQRLCGDTTKENEPNSVENHYRSGTSLHGTPVFWYHRLQDVPRYFSCVVANEFFDALPVHKFQKTGAGWREILIDIDPNDENKFKYVISRGETLASRLFIKKTECRNHLEVSPESAVIIQHIVDRLEEDGGIALLADYGHNGTNTDTFRAFKRHQLWDPLVEPGTADLTADVDFSCLKDAAGDRVVTYGPVSQREFLINMGIAFRLEKLLKSCKPELKDRLVTGYHLMVDKEKMGDRFKFFALFPSVLKEHLKKFPLAGFHNA
;
A
#
# COMPACT_ATOMS: atom_id res chain seq x y z
N MET A 1 -67.17 9.96 -25.71
CA MET A 1 -66.59 9.63 -27.04
C MET A 1 -65.15 10.17 -27.11
N GLN A 2 -64.25 9.64 -26.26
CA GLN A 2 -62.90 10.20 -26.09
C GLN A 2 -61.91 9.17 -25.53
N ILE A 3 -61.97 7.92 -26.00
CA ILE A 3 -61.03 6.85 -25.63
C ILE A 3 -60.36 6.19 -26.87
N ILE A 4 -60.70 6.61 -28.10
CA ILE A 4 -60.16 6.02 -29.34
C ILE A 4 -58.92 6.79 -29.88
N SER A 5 -58.47 7.85 -29.20
CA SER A 5 -57.37 8.72 -29.66
C SER A 5 -55.98 8.42 -29.06
N LYS A 6 -55.86 7.58 -28.02
CA LYS A 6 -54.56 7.29 -27.38
C LYS A 6 -53.85 6.04 -27.92
N GLU A 7 -54.55 5.07 -28.51
CA GLU A 7 -53.93 3.85 -29.04
C GLU A 7 -53.22 4.05 -30.39
N LYS A 8 -53.62 5.04 -31.21
CA LYS A 8 -52.94 5.35 -32.48
C LYS A 8 -51.58 6.04 -32.32
N HIS A 9 -51.27 6.61 -31.15
CA HIS A 9 -49.96 7.23 -30.89
C HIS A 9 -48.90 6.23 -30.38
N ILE A 10 -49.33 5.17 -29.68
CA ILE A 10 -48.43 4.13 -29.13
C ILE A 10 -47.96 3.17 -30.25
N ALA A 11 -48.78 2.90 -31.26
CA ALA A 11 -48.39 2.09 -32.42
C ALA A 11 -47.40 2.79 -33.37
N LYS A 12 -47.35 4.13 -33.40
CA LYS A 12 -46.46 4.91 -34.29
C LYS A 12 -45.04 5.06 -33.73
N LEU A 13 -44.87 5.07 -32.41
CA LEU A 13 -43.56 5.10 -31.73
C LEU A 13 -42.83 3.74 -31.74
N SER A 14 -43.58 2.64 -31.67
CA SER A 14 -43.06 1.26 -31.76
C SER A 14 -42.41 0.94 -33.13
N ASN A 15 -42.96 1.45 -34.23
CA ASN A 15 -42.40 1.25 -35.58
C ASN A 15 -41.19 2.15 -35.88
N LEU A 16 -41.07 3.33 -35.26
CA LEU A 16 -39.89 4.19 -35.39
C LEU A 16 -38.68 3.62 -34.64
N LEU A 17 -38.90 2.98 -33.48
CA LEU A 17 -37.84 2.31 -32.73
C LEU A 17 -37.29 1.05 -33.44
N LYS A 18 -38.14 0.32 -34.18
CA LYS A 18 -37.70 -0.83 -35.00
C LYS A 18 -36.90 -0.43 -36.25
N ILE A 19 -37.18 0.74 -36.84
CA ILE A 19 -36.43 1.23 -38.02
C ILE A 19 -35.05 1.79 -37.63
N PHE A 20 -34.90 2.35 -36.42
CA PHE A 20 -33.60 2.82 -35.93
C PHE A 20 -32.66 1.68 -35.53
N ILE A 21 -33.22 0.56 -35.02
CA ILE A 21 -32.45 -0.64 -34.64
C ILE A 21 -32.00 -1.48 -35.86
N LEU A 22 -32.66 -1.36 -37.02
CA LEU A 22 -32.32 -2.12 -38.25
C LEU A 22 -31.34 -1.41 -39.21
N LYS A 23 -30.93 -0.17 -38.95
CA LYS A 23 -30.02 0.58 -39.84
C LYS A 23 -28.57 0.74 -39.36
N ASN A 24 -28.23 0.33 -38.14
CA ASN A 24 -26.85 0.41 -37.62
C ASN A 24 -26.13 -0.95 -37.48
N THR A 25 -26.62 -2.00 -38.12
CA THR A 25 -26.01 -3.35 -38.15
C THR A 25 -25.44 -3.72 -39.53
N LYS A 26 -24.73 -2.80 -40.19
CA LYS A 26 -24.02 -3.11 -41.46
C LYS A 26 -22.60 -2.57 -41.61
N TYR A 27 -21.93 -2.13 -40.54
CA TYR A 27 -20.49 -1.84 -40.57
C TYR A 27 -19.79 -2.33 -39.29
N ALA A 28 -19.60 -3.64 -39.19
CA ALA A 28 -18.63 -4.25 -38.27
C ALA A 28 -18.37 -5.69 -38.73
N SER A 29 -17.67 -5.85 -39.85
CA SER A 29 -17.19 -7.15 -40.33
C SER A 29 -15.76 -7.03 -40.86
N THR A 30 -14.79 -6.97 -39.95
CA THR A 30 -13.43 -7.50 -40.10
C THR A 30 -12.76 -7.50 -38.72
N PHE A 31 -12.03 -8.58 -38.41
CA PHE A 31 -11.36 -8.98 -37.15
C PHE A 31 -12.15 -9.95 -36.25
N PRO A 32 -11.82 -11.27 -36.28
CA PRO A 32 -12.47 -12.27 -35.45
C PRO A 32 -11.70 -12.47 -34.14
N VAL A 33 -12.28 -12.05 -33.01
CA VAL A 33 -11.93 -12.65 -31.71
C VAL A 33 -13.18 -12.73 -30.81
N TYR A 34 -13.36 -13.90 -30.18
CA TYR A 34 -14.31 -14.22 -29.10
C TYR A 34 -15.82 -14.12 -29.39
N ARG A 35 -16.38 -15.17 -29.99
CA ARG A 35 -17.75 -15.61 -29.70
C ARG A 35 -17.85 -17.12 -29.84
N ASN A 36 -17.61 -17.81 -28.73
CA ASN A 36 -18.28 -19.06 -28.37
C ASN A 36 -17.81 -19.50 -26.98
N CYS A 37 -18.77 -19.53 -26.05
CA CYS A 37 -18.87 -20.32 -24.80
C CYS A 37 -19.67 -19.54 -23.75
N ILE A 38 -20.94 -19.24 -24.04
CA ILE A 38 -21.95 -19.05 -22.99
C ILE A 38 -22.81 -20.30 -23.04
N GLY A 39 -22.55 -21.22 -22.11
CA GLY A 39 -23.21 -22.51 -22.05
C GLY A 39 -22.37 -23.55 -21.33
N LEU A 40 -22.05 -23.29 -20.06
CA LEU A 40 -21.72 -24.28 -19.03
C LEU A 40 -21.47 -23.52 -17.72
N SER A 41 -22.56 -23.25 -16.99
CA SER A 41 -22.48 -22.89 -15.57
C SER A 41 -22.07 -24.15 -14.79
N ARG A 42 -20.75 -24.41 -14.76
CA ARG A 42 -20.13 -25.21 -13.71
C ARG A 42 -19.50 -24.23 -12.74
N SER A 43 -19.81 -24.40 -11.47
CA SER A 43 -19.09 -23.82 -10.33
C SER A 43 -17.58 -23.93 -10.58
N ILE A 44 -16.94 -22.81 -10.91
CA ILE A 44 -15.48 -22.72 -10.92
C ILE A 44 -15.08 -22.73 -9.45
N GLY A 45 -14.69 -23.91 -8.98
CA GLY A 45 -14.09 -24.07 -7.67
C GLY A 45 -12.81 -23.23 -7.57
N TYR A 46 -12.57 -22.70 -6.38
CA TYR A 46 -11.43 -21.89 -5.92
C TYR A 46 -10.02 -22.53 -6.10
N SER A 47 -9.86 -23.55 -6.95
CA SER A 47 -8.66 -24.41 -7.01
C SER A 47 -7.73 -24.17 -8.20
N GLN A 48 -7.98 -23.21 -9.10
CA GLN A 48 -7.20 -23.04 -10.35
C GLN A 48 -6.32 -21.77 -10.44
N GLU A 49 -6.44 -20.80 -9.53
CA GLU A 49 -5.69 -19.54 -9.63
C GLU A 49 -4.16 -19.66 -9.53
N PRO A 50 -3.58 -20.45 -8.61
CA PRO A 50 -2.11 -20.56 -8.48
C PRO A 50 -1.47 -21.13 -9.76
N LEU A 51 -2.22 -21.99 -10.47
CA LEU A 51 -1.78 -22.61 -11.70
C LEU A 51 -1.71 -21.61 -12.87
N PHE A 52 -2.56 -20.58 -12.85
CA PHE A 52 -2.61 -19.56 -13.90
C PHE A 52 -1.40 -18.61 -13.81
N LEU A 53 -1.12 -18.05 -12.63
CA LEU A 53 0.02 -17.14 -12.44
C LEU A 53 1.35 -17.86 -12.72
N THR A 54 1.50 -19.09 -12.24
CA THR A 54 2.66 -19.94 -12.53
C THR A 54 2.86 -20.13 -14.03
N LYS A 55 1.78 -20.43 -14.78
CA LYS A 55 1.85 -20.58 -16.25
C LYS A 55 2.19 -19.28 -16.96
N TYR A 56 1.64 -18.15 -16.49
CA TYR A 56 1.94 -16.82 -17.01
C TYR A 56 3.43 -16.49 -16.83
N LEU A 57 3.97 -16.65 -15.62
CA LEU A 57 5.38 -16.39 -15.32
C LEU A 57 6.31 -17.28 -16.16
N LYS A 58 6.01 -18.57 -16.29
CA LYS A 58 6.76 -19.47 -17.19
C LYS A 58 6.74 -19.00 -18.63
N THR A 59 5.58 -18.56 -19.13
CA THR A 59 5.45 -18.06 -20.50
C THR A 59 6.29 -16.79 -20.69
N LYS A 60 6.28 -15.88 -19.72
CA LYS A 60 7.10 -14.67 -19.69
C LYS A 60 8.59 -15.01 -19.72
N MET A 61 9.05 -15.95 -18.87
CA MET A 61 10.45 -16.38 -18.82
C MET A 61 10.88 -17.10 -20.11
N LYS A 62 10.05 -17.97 -20.68
CA LYS A 62 10.34 -18.63 -21.97
C LYS A 62 10.46 -17.62 -23.12
N ALA A 63 9.73 -16.50 -23.07
CA ALA A 63 9.75 -15.47 -24.10
C ALA A 63 10.89 -14.44 -23.93
N THR A 64 11.24 -14.09 -22.69
CA THR A 64 12.15 -12.96 -22.40
C THR A 64 13.46 -13.36 -21.72
N GLY A 65 13.60 -14.64 -21.34
CA GLY A 65 14.67 -15.13 -20.47
C GLY A 65 14.35 -14.93 -18.98
N PRO A 66 15.35 -15.08 -18.10
CA PRO A 66 15.19 -14.84 -16.67
C PRO A 66 14.65 -13.43 -16.38
N ILE A 67 13.70 -13.32 -15.45
CA ILE A 67 13.12 -12.04 -15.03
C ILE A 67 13.76 -11.53 -13.74
N THR A 68 13.69 -10.23 -13.49
CA THR A 68 14.21 -9.68 -12.23
C THR A 68 13.37 -10.11 -11.02
N VAL A 69 13.96 -10.10 -9.83
CA VAL A 69 13.21 -10.32 -8.58
C VAL A 69 12.11 -9.27 -8.41
N ALA A 70 12.36 -8.03 -8.82
CA ALA A 70 11.38 -6.96 -8.81
C ALA A 70 10.18 -7.27 -9.71
N ASP A 71 10.42 -7.73 -10.95
CA ASP A 71 9.34 -8.10 -11.86
C ASP A 71 8.54 -9.29 -11.36
N TYR A 72 9.19 -10.29 -10.78
CA TYR A 72 8.51 -11.41 -10.15
C TYR A 72 7.63 -10.94 -8.99
N MET A 73 8.18 -10.16 -8.06
CA MET A 73 7.46 -9.63 -6.89
C MET A 73 6.25 -8.79 -7.31
N ARG A 74 6.39 -7.91 -8.32
CA ARG A 74 5.30 -7.11 -8.85
C ARG A 74 4.15 -7.96 -9.39
N GLU A 75 4.47 -8.98 -10.18
CA GLU A 75 3.47 -9.89 -10.76
C GLU A 75 2.80 -10.76 -9.70
N VAL A 76 3.55 -11.21 -8.68
CA VAL A 76 2.98 -11.99 -7.59
C VAL A 76 2.04 -11.16 -6.72
N LEU A 77 2.39 -9.92 -6.41
CA LEU A 77 1.63 -9.10 -5.46
C LEU A 77 0.47 -8.34 -6.13
N THR A 78 0.71 -7.74 -7.30
CA THR A 78 -0.16 -6.70 -7.87
C THR A 78 -0.64 -6.96 -9.30
N ASN A 79 -0.40 -8.15 -9.86
CA ASN A 79 -0.95 -8.50 -11.17
C ASN A 79 -2.49 -8.33 -11.16
N PRO A 80 -3.10 -7.59 -12.11
CA PRO A 80 -4.53 -7.28 -12.07
C PRO A 80 -5.45 -8.50 -12.06
N VAL A 81 -5.00 -9.64 -12.60
CA VAL A 81 -5.81 -10.85 -12.74
C VAL A 81 -5.58 -11.84 -11.60
N THR A 82 -4.36 -11.94 -11.08
CA THR A 82 -3.97 -13.02 -10.14
C THR A 82 -3.08 -12.58 -8.98
N GLY A 83 -2.81 -11.28 -8.86
CA GLY A 83 -1.97 -10.73 -7.81
C GLY A 83 -2.56 -10.96 -6.42
N TYR A 84 -1.68 -11.23 -5.46
CA TYR A 84 -2.00 -11.55 -4.07
C TYR A 84 -2.97 -10.53 -3.44
N TYR A 85 -2.77 -9.23 -3.64
CA TYR A 85 -3.60 -8.17 -3.07
C TYR A 85 -4.87 -7.82 -3.87
N MET A 86 -5.06 -8.39 -5.07
CA MET A 86 -6.15 -7.98 -5.98
C MET A 86 -7.48 -8.71 -5.72
N HIS A 87 -7.44 -9.97 -5.26
CA HIS A 87 -8.62 -10.85 -5.27
C HIS A 87 -8.94 -11.55 -3.95
N ARG A 88 -8.17 -11.31 -2.88
CA ARG A 88 -8.30 -12.03 -1.61
C ARG A 88 -8.33 -11.11 -0.40
N ASP A 89 -9.04 -11.53 0.64
CA ASP A 89 -8.95 -10.93 1.97
C ASP A 89 -7.73 -11.51 2.70
N VAL A 90 -6.58 -10.85 2.57
CA VAL A 90 -5.25 -11.38 2.95
C VAL A 90 -4.67 -10.81 4.25
N ILE A 91 -5.34 -9.83 4.86
CA ILE A 91 -4.83 -9.08 6.01
C ILE A 91 -5.65 -9.38 7.28
N GLY A 92 -5.00 -9.62 8.43
CA GLY A 92 -5.63 -9.82 9.75
C GLY A 92 -5.53 -11.25 10.30
N ASP A 93 -6.24 -11.57 11.40
CA ASP A 93 -6.15 -12.87 12.12
C ASP A 93 -6.41 -14.12 11.26
N LYS A 94 -7.11 -13.97 10.12
CA LYS A 94 -7.38 -15.03 9.14
C LYS A 94 -6.53 -14.91 7.86
N GLY A 95 -5.72 -13.86 7.74
CA GLY A 95 -4.77 -13.60 6.66
C GLY A 95 -3.40 -14.23 6.92
N ASP A 96 -2.41 -13.87 6.09
CA ASP A 96 -1.04 -14.40 6.24
C ASP A 96 -0.18 -13.59 7.23
N PHE A 97 -0.60 -12.36 7.55
CA PHE A 97 0.04 -11.44 8.50
C PHE A 97 -0.96 -10.67 9.39
N ILE A 98 -0.50 -10.31 10.59
CA ILE A 98 -1.14 -9.32 11.46
C ILE A 98 -0.26 -8.07 11.46
N THR A 99 -0.75 -6.99 10.84
CA THR A 99 -0.08 -5.69 10.81
C THR A 99 -0.26 -4.95 12.14
N SER A 100 0.64 -4.02 12.44
CA SER A 100 0.64 -3.22 13.69
C SER A 100 -0.74 -2.58 14.01
N PRO A 101 -1.46 -1.99 13.03
CA PRO A 101 -2.83 -1.50 13.23
C PRO A 101 -3.87 -2.58 13.58
N GLU A 102 -3.72 -3.81 13.10
CA GLU A 102 -4.65 -4.92 13.39
C GLU A 102 -4.40 -5.54 14.78
N VAL A 103 -3.16 -5.46 15.30
CA VAL A 103 -2.81 -5.91 16.66
C VAL A 103 -3.64 -5.16 17.72
N GLY A 104 -3.90 -3.87 17.51
CA GLY A 104 -4.88 -3.15 18.30
C GLY A 104 -4.80 -1.63 18.21
N GLN A 105 -5.87 -0.97 18.69
CA GLN A 105 -6.08 0.47 18.60
C GLN A 105 -4.98 1.35 19.23
N LEU A 106 -4.08 0.77 20.04
CA LEU A 106 -2.99 1.50 20.66
C LEU A 106 -2.03 2.07 19.60
N PHE A 107 -1.72 1.31 18.56
CA PHE A 107 -0.82 1.75 17.49
C PHE A 107 -1.38 2.97 16.76
N GLY A 108 -2.59 2.84 16.22
CA GLY A 108 -3.24 3.89 15.45
C GLY A 108 -3.47 5.16 16.27
N GLU A 109 -3.78 5.02 17.57
CA GLU A 109 -3.89 6.17 18.46
C GLU A 109 -2.56 6.90 18.68
N MET A 110 -1.43 6.20 18.83
CA MET A 110 -0.12 6.85 18.98
C MET A 110 0.29 7.56 17.70
N VAL A 111 0.07 6.95 16.53
CA VAL A 111 0.31 7.57 15.23
C VAL A 111 -0.57 8.82 15.06
N ALA A 112 -1.87 8.73 15.38
CA ALA A 112 -2.78 9.85 15.29
C ALA A 112 -2.40 11.02 16.21
N VAL A 113 -2.03 10.72 17.46
CA VAL A 113 -1.57 11.72 18.43
C VAL A 113 -0.28 12.39 17.97
N TRP A 114 0.65 11.62 17.41
CA TRP A 114 1.88 12.16 16.84
C TRP A 114 1.57 13.14 15.69
N LEU A 115 0.79 12.72 14.70
CA LEU A 115 0.43 13.58 13.55
C LEU A 115 -0.28 14.85 13.98
N PHE A 116 -1.24 14.71 14.91
CA PHE A 116 -1.97 15.86 15.44
C PHE A 116 -1.03 16.82 16.18
N SER A 117 -0.13 16.30 17.03
CA SER A 117 0.82 17.13 17.77
C SER A 117 1.79 17.86 16.86
N GLU A 118 2.38 17.19 15.87
CA GLU A 118 3.32 17.82 14.95
C GLU A 118 2.62 18.82 14.02
N TRP A 119 1.38 18.52 13.56
CA TRP A 119 0.55 19.48 12.83
C TRP A 119 0.25 20.75 13.65
N GLN A 120 -0.05 20.61 14.94
CA GLN A 120 -0.23 21.76 15.83
C GLN A 120 1.05 22.58 16.01
N LYS A 121 2.22 21.93 16.14
CA LYS A 121 3.51 22.61 16.29
C LYS A 121 3.87 23.47 15.08
N VAL A 122 3.39 23.12 13.88
CA VAL A 122 3.61 23.91 12.66
C VAL A 122 2.51 24.93 12.39
N GLY A 123 1.63 25.21 13.37
CA GLY A 123 0.64 26.28 13.30
C GLY A 123 -0.76 25.85 12.88
N SER A 124 -1.05 24.55 12.88
CA SER A 124 -2.36 23.98 12.52
C SER A 124 -2.92 24.44 11.15
N PRO A 125 -2.18 24.32 10.03
CA PRO A 125 -2.69 24.71 8.71
C PRO A 125 -4.04 24.06 8.36
N ASN A 126 -4.91 24.82 7.69
CA ASN A 126 -6.27 24.44 7.29
C ASN A 126 -6.51 24.89 5.83
N PRO A 127 -6.98 24.02 4.92
CA PRO A 127 -7.40 22.63 5.14
C PRO A 127 -6.25 21.66 5.42
N LEU A 128 -6.54 20.60 6.20
CA LEU A 128 -5.61 19.51 6.49
C LEU A 128 -6.02 18.24 5.74
N GLN A 129 -5.08 17.68 4.98
CA GLN A 129 -5.24 16.36 4.37
C GLN A 129 -4.53 15.28 5.20
N LEU A 130 -5.25 14.22 5.58
CA LEU A 130 -4.63 12.97 6.04
C LEU A 130 -4.50 12.06 4.82
N VAL A 131 -3.28 11.70 4.44
CA VAL A 131 -3.00 10.87 3.27
C VAL A 131 -2.40 9.55 3.72
N GLU A 132 -3.01 8.41 3.39
CA GLU A 132 -2.49 7.10 3.73
C GLU A 132 -2.14 6.31 2.46
N LEU A 133 -0.90 5.83 2.38
CA LEU A 133 -0.41 4.98 1.29
C LEU A 133 -0.59 3.52 1.67
N GLY A 134 -1.34 2.76 0.85
CA GLY A 134 -1.63 1.35 1.10
C GLY A 134 -2.32 1.10 2.44
N PRO A 135 -3.55 1.60 2.64
CA PRO A 135 -4.22 1.54 3.95
C PRO A 135 -4.67 0.14 4.40
N GLY A 136 -4.42 -0.91 3.60
CA GLY A 136 -4.80 -2.29 3.93
C GLY A 136 -6.31 -2.42 4.15
N ARG A 137 -6.73 -2.76 5.36
CA ARG A 137 -8.17 -2.82 5.72
C ARG A 137 -8.75 -1.49 6.20
N GLY A 138 -7.97 -0.41 6.26
CA GLY A 138 -8.38 0.91 6.76
C GLY A 138 -8.42 1.04 8.29
N SER A 139 -7.82 0.12 9.04
CA SER A 139 -7.82 0.14 10.52
C SER A 139 -7.05 1.33 11.08
N LEU A 140 -5.89 1.65 10.49
CA LEU A 140 -5.13 2.83 10.87
C LEU A 140 -5.93 4.10 10.57
N SER A 141 -6.51 4.22 9.36
CA SER A 141 -7.34 5.35 8.99
C SER A 141 -8.54 5.55 9.93
N GLU A 142 -9.18 4.47 10.37
CA GLU A 142 -10.27 4.50 11.35
C GLU A 142 -9.82 5.12 12.68
N ASP A 143 -8.66 4.70 13.19
CA ASP A 143 -8.08 5.25 14.42
C ASP A 143 -7.66 6.72 14.26
N LEU A 144 -7.07 7.09 13.11
CA LEU A 144 -6.75 8.48 12.79
C LEU A 144 -8.00 9.35 12.86
N LEU A 145 -9.04 9.00 12.11
CA LEU A 145 -10.30 9.76 12.08
C LEU A 145 -10.93 9.88 13.47
N ARG A 146 -10.96 8.78 14.23
CA ARG A 146 -11.52 8.73 15.57
C ARG A 146 -10.79 9.65 16.56
N VAL A 147 -9.45 9.72 16.49
CA VAL A 147 -8.65 10.59 17.35
C VAL A 147 -8.78 12.06 16.94
N PHE A 148 -8.70 12.37 15.64
CA PHE A 148 -8.88 13.74 15.14
C PHE A 148 -10.28 14.28 15.46
N ALA A 149 -11.32 13.44 15.37
CA ALA A 149 -12.67 13.80 15.80
C ALA A 149 -12.75 14.12 17.30
N LYS A 150 -12.09 13.32 18.16
CA LYS A 150 -12.01 13.59 19.60
C LYS A 150 -11.31 14.91 19.94
N PHE A 151 -10.38 15.35 19.10
CA PHE A 151 -9.72 16.65 19.25
C PHE A 151 -10.45 17.80 18.56
N GLY A 152 -11.66 17.57 18.02
CA GLY A 152 -12.49 18.61 17.41
C GLY A 152 -12.04 19.03 16.01
N ALA A 153 -11.18 18.25 15.35
CA ALA A 153 -10.64 18.56 14.02
C ALA A 153 -11.38 17.86 12.86
N ALA A 154 -12.48 17.15 13.13
CA ALA A 154 -13.22 16.40 12.09
C ALA A 154 -13.67 17.26 10.89
N ASN A 155 -14.01 18.53 11.13
CA ASN A 155 -14.56 19.44 10.11
C ASN A 155 -13.50 20.13 9.24
N ILE A 156 -12.22 20.02 9.59
CA ILE A 156 -11.10 20.65 8.84
C ILE A 156 -10.18 19.62 8.18
N VAL A 157 -10.50 18.34 8.36
CA VAL A 157 -9.75 17.20 7.85
C VAL A 157 -10.47 16.63 6.63
N SER A 158 -9.71 16.17 5.65
CA SER A 158 -10.14 15.21 4.65
C SER A 158 -9.19 14.02 4.62
N LEU A 159 -9.73 12.81 4.45
CA LEU A 159 -8.94 11.58 4.35
C LEU A 159 -8.77 11.18 2.88
N HIS A 160 -7.53 10.91 2.48
CA HIS A 160 -7.15 10.55 1.12
C HIS A 160 -6.37 9.23 1.15
N LEU A 161 -6.93 8.20 0.53
CA LEU A 161 -6.40 6.84 0.54
C LEU A 161 -5.81 6.50 -0.83
N VAL A 162 -4.53 6.14 -0.88
CA VAL A 162 -3.88 5.69 -2.11
C VAL A 162 -3.90 4.15 -2.13
N GLU A 163 -4.82 3.59 -2.90
CA GLU A 163 -5.13 2.15 -2.93
C GLU A 163 -5.38 1.69 -4.37
N LEU A 164 -4.68 0.62 -4.77
CA LEU A 164 -4.80 0.03 -6.11
C LEU A 164 -5.85 -1.08 -6.16
N SER A 165 -6.00 -1.84 -5.07
CA SER A 165 -6.89 -3.00 -5.00
C SER A 165 -8.35 -2.57 -4.92
N PRO A 166 -9.18 -2.89 -5.93
CA PRO A 166 -10.61 -2.63 -5.85
C PRO A 166 -11.27 -3.41 -4.71
N HIS A 167 -10.74 -4.57 -4.33
CA HIS A 167 -11.25 -5.37 -3.22
C HIS A 167 -11.01 -4.68 -1.88
N LEU A 168 -9.76 -4.30 -1.57
CA LEU A 168 -9.43 -3.61 -0.32
C LEU A 168 -10.14 -2.25 -0.22
N SER A 169 -10.25 -1.50 -1.32
CA SER A 169 -10.98 -0.23 -1.33
C SER A 169 -12.45 -0.37 -0.88
N ARG A 170 -13.11 -1.50 -1.17
CA ARG A 170 -14.48 -1.78 -0.71
C ARG A 170 -14.53 -2.12 0.77
N ILE A 171 -13.56 -2.89 1.28
CA ILE A 171 -13.43 -3.19 2.71
C ILE A 171 -13.22 -1.89 3.50
N GLN A 172 -12.30 -1.04 3.03
CA GLN A 172 -12.04 0.27 3.61
C GLN A 172 -13.29 1.16 3.58
N ALA A 173 -13.97 1.25 2.44
CA ALA A 173 -15.21 2.01 2.28
C ALA A 173 -16.29 1.56 3.28
N GLN A 174 -16.52 0.25 3.39
CA GLN A 174 -17.48 -0.30 4.34
C GLN A 174 -17.13 0.04 5.78
N ARG A 175 -15.85 -0.11 6.16
CA ARG A 175 -15.37 0.18 7.53
C ARG A 175 -15.48 1.67 7.86
N LEU A 176 -15.03 2.53 6.97
CA LEU A 176 -14.87 3.96 7.25
C LEU A 176 -16.15 4.76 7.04
N CYS A 177 -16.96 4.39 6.04
CA CYS A 177 -18.08 5.20 5.56
C CYS A 177 -19.44 4.47 5.61
N GLY A 178 -19.47 3.16 5.88
CA GLY A 178 -20.67 2.34 5.72
C GLY A 178 -21.24 2.44 4.30
N ASP A 179 -22.56 2.66 4.19
CA ASP A 179 -23.27 2.68 2.91
C ASP A 179 -23.18 4.03 2.16
N THR A 180 -22.41 5.00 2.66
CA THR A 180 -22.40 6.38 2.12
C THR A 180 -21.40 6.62 0.98
N THR A 181 -20.89 5.56 0.37
CA THR A 181 -19.85 5.68 -0.68
C THR A 181 -20.42 5.75 -2.09
N LYS A 182 -19.69 6.43 -2.96
CA LYS A 182 -19.97 6.56 -4.39
C LYS A 182 -18.71 6.15 -5.16
N GLU A 183 -18.89 5.36 -6.21
CA GLU A 183 -17.84 5.07 -7.18
C GLU A 183 -18.00 6.02 -8.36
N ASN A 184 -16.90 6.62 -8.78
CA ASN A 184 -16.88 7.49 -9.94
C ASN A 184 -16.78 6.66 -11.22
N GLU A 185 -17.44 7.12 -12.28
CA GLU A 185 -17.32 6.51 -13.60
C GLU A 185 -15.86 6.58 -14.08
N PRO A 186 -15.34 5.58 -14.84
CA PRO A 186 -13.95 5.56 -15.30
C PRO A 186 -13.50 6.78 -16.11
N ASN A 187 -14.46 7.57 -16.64
CA ASN A 187 -14.23 8.79 -17.41
C ASN A 187 -14.63 10.07 -16.64
N SER A 188 -14.74 10.00 -15.32
CA SER A 188 -14.97 11.18 -14.48
C SER A 188 -13.84 12.20 -14.64
N VAL A 189 -14.17 13.49 -14.53
CA VAL A 189 -13.17 14.58 -14.47
C VAL A 189 -12.44 14.58 -13.11
N GLU A 190 -13.00 13.90 -12.11
CA GLU A 190 -12.43 13.83 -10.78
C GLU A 190 -11.27 12.82 -10.72
N ASN A 191 -10.16 13.24 -10.11
CA ASN A 191 -8.95 12.43 -9.98
C ASN A 191 -9.09 11.22 -9.02
N HIS A 192 -10.16 11.15 -8.25
CA HIS A 192 -10.44 10.04 -7.34
C HIS A 192 -11.46 9.08 -7.96
N TYR A 193 -11.26 7.77 -7.76
CA TYR A 193 -12.17 6.74 -8.31
C TYR A 193 -13.30 6.37 -7.33
N ARG A 194 -13.17 6.73 -6.05
CA ARG A 194 -14.20 6.51 -5.01
C ARG A 194 -14.21 7.68 -4.04
N SER A 195 -15.39 8.03 -3.52
CA SER A 195 -15.55 8.98 -2.42
C SER A 195 -16.63 8.53 -1.43
N GLY A 196 -16.61 9.10 -0.23
CA GLY A 196 -17.58 8.83 0.83
C GLY A 196 -17.49 9.83 1.97
N THR A 197 -18.35 9.65 2.97
CA THR A 197 -18.29 10.41 4.23
C THR A 197 -18.07 9.44 5.37
N SER A 198 -17.06 9.70 6.21
CA SER A 198 -16.77 8.83 7.33
C SER A 198 -17.89 8.83 8.38
N LEU A 199 -17.87 7.84 9.28
CA LEU A 199 -18.75 7.81 10.46
C LEU A 199 -18.61 9.05 11.37
N HIS A 200 -17.54 9.83 11.21
CA HIS A 200 -17.27 11.07 11.93
C HIS A 200 -17.61 12.34 11.12
N GLY A 201 -18.21 12.21 9.92
CA GLY A 201 -18.55 13.34 9.05
C GLY A 201 -17.39 13.85 8.20
N THR A 202 -16.23 13.19 8.23
CA THR A 202 -15.02 13.58 7.49
C THR A 202 -15.10 13.08 6.04
N PRO A 203 -14.87 13.91 5.02
CA PRO A 203 -14.78 13.45 3.63
C PRO A 203 -13.66 12.43 3.42
N VAL A 204 -13.93 11.36 2.67
CA VAL A 204 -12.96 10.30 2.34
C VAL A 204 -12.90 10.11 0.83
N PHE A 205 -11.68 10.01 0.28
CA PHE A 205 -11.43 9.86 -1.16
C PHE A 205 -10.39 8.77 -1.41
N TRP A 206 -10.54 8.02 -2.51
CA TRP A 206 -9.59 6.98 -2.94
C TRP A 206 -8.96 7.30 -4.30
N TYR A 207 -7.66 7.09 -4.39
CA TYR A 207 -6.82 7.39 -5.55
C TYR A 207 -5.95 6.19 -5.91
N HIS A 208 -5.58 6.08 -7.18
CA HIS A 208 -4.61 5.07 -7.60
C HIS A 208 -3.17 5.50 -7.32
N ARG A 209 -2.91 6.82 -7.30
CA ARG A 209 -1.55 7.35 -7.15
C ARG A 209 -1.55 8.59 -6.26
N LEU A 210 -0.45 8.82 -5.56
CA LEU A 210 -0.29 9.99 -4.66
C LEU A 210 -0.40 11.34 -5.38
N GLN A 211 0.01 11.39 -6.65
CA GLN A 211 -0.02 12.60 -7.48
C GLN A 211 -1.45 13.04 -7.82
N ASP A 212 -2.41 12.11 -7.75
CA ASP A 212 -3.83 12.38 -8.05
C ASP A 212 -4.54 13.04 -6.85
N VAL A 213 -3.94 12.98 -5.65
CA VAL A 213 -4.44 13.65 -4.44
C VAL A 213 -4.33 15.18 -4.62
N PRO A 214 -5.37 15.97 -4.28
CA PRO A 214 -5.31 17.43 -4.36
C PRO A 214 -4.12 18.02 -3.60
N ARG A 215 -3.60 19.16 -4.05
CA ARG A 215 -2.41 19.82 -3.48
C ARG A 215 -2.82 20.79 -2.36
N TYR A 216 -2.65 20.36 -1.11
CA TYR A 216 -2.84 21.13 0.13
C TYR A 216 -1.90 20.60 1.21
N PHE A 217 -1.85 21.28 2.35
CA PHE A 217 -1.06 20.82 3.49
C PHE A 217 -1.45 19.39 3.88
N SER A 218 -0.47 18.48 3.85
CA SER A 218 -0.72 17.03 3.95
C SER A 218 0.08 16.37 5.07
N CYS A 219 -0.59 15.58 5.90
CA CYS A 219 0.02 14.59 6.77
C CYS A 219 -0.01 13.22 6.07
N VAL A 220 1.13 12.79 5.52
CA VAL A 220 1.28 11.53 4.79
C VAL A 220 1.71 10.41 5.73
N VAL A 221 1.05 9.27 5.67
CA VAL A 221 1.35 8.07 6.46
C VAL A 221 1.54 6.88 5.53
N ALA A 222 2.56 6.08 5.78
CA ALA A 222 2.78 4.83 5.07
C ALA A 222 3.22 3.78 6.10
N ASN A 223 2.33 2.84 6.43
CA ASN A 223 2.59 1.76 7.37
C ASN A 223 2.60 0.43 6.63
N GLU A 224 3.70 -0.32 6.66
CA GLU A 224 3.83 -1.62 5.96
C GLU A 224 3.46 -1.47 4.47
N PHE A 225 4.06 -0.45 3.85
CA PHE A 225 3.80 -0.08 2.46
C PHE A 225 5.03 -0.27 1.59
N PHE A 226 6.21 0.08 2.12
CA PHE A 226 7.45 0.08 1.34
C PHE A 226 8.06 -1.31 1.25
N ASP A 227 7.81 -2.20 2.20
CA ASP A 227 8.28 -3.59 2.19
C ASP A 227 7.59 -4.47 1.13
N ALA A 228 6.39 -4.09 0.72
CA ALA A 228 5.63 -4.71 -0.37
C ALA A 228 6.02 -4.17 -1.77
N LEU A 229 6.95 -3.20 -1.86
CA LEU A 229 7.38 -2.65 -3.15
C LEU A 229 8.45 -3.51 -3.83
N PRO A 230 8.39 -3.67 -5.16
CA PRO A 230 9.33 -4.49 -5.93
C PRO A 230 10.81 -4.19 -5.68
N VAL A 231 11.57 -5.23 -5.31
CA VAL A 231 13.01 -5.12 -5.00
C VAL A 231 13.89 -5.83 -6.04
N HIS A 232 14.92 -5.14 -6.51
CA HIS A 232 16.02 -5.76 -7.27
C HIS A 232 17.06 -6.34 -6.31
N LYS A 233 17.56 -7.54 -6.60
CA LYS A 233 18.60 -8.20 -5.82
C LYS A 233 19.92 -8.23 -6.60
N PHE A 234 21.00 -7.87 -5.96
CA PHE A 234 22.34 -7.83 -6.54
C PHE A 234 23.34 -8.60 -5.69
N GLN A 235 24.34 -9.19 -6.34
CA GLN A 235 25.46 -9.88 -5.72
C GLN A 235 26.79 -9.38 -6.33
N LYS A 236 27.76 -9.11 -5.47
CA LYS A 236 29.12 -8.75 -5.87
C LYS A 236 29.90 -10.01 -6.22
N THR A 237 30.46 -10.04 -7.43
CA THR A 237 31.29 -11.15 -7.93
C THR A 237 32.72 -10.66 -8.21
N GLY A 238 33.64 -11.59 -8.50
CA GLY A 238 34.99 -11.24 -8.94
C GLY A 238 35.04 -10.41 -10.23
N ALA A 239 33.97 -10.45 -11.04
CA ALA A 239 33.82 -9.69 -12.28
C ALA A 239 32.90 -8.46 -12.14
N GLY A 240 32.67 -7.99 -10.91
CA GLY A 240 31.79 -6.85 -10.59
C GLY A 240 30.40 -7.28 -10.11
N TRP A 241 29.48 -6.32 -10.03
CA TRP A 241 28.11 -6.57 -9.59
C TRP A 241 27.32 -7.35 -10.65
N ARG A 242 26.49 -8.28 -10.19
CA ARG A 242 25.54 -9.02 -11.00
C ARG A 242 24.17 -8.97 -10.35
N GLU A 243 23.14 -8.88 -11.19
CA GLU A 243 21.77 -8.99 -10.73
C GLU A 243 21.38 -10.46 -10.55
N ILE A 244 20.64 -10.73 -9.47
CA ILE A 244 19.97 -12.00 -9.21
C ILE A 244 18.61 -11.94 -9.88
N LEU A 245 18.34 -12.93 -10.73
CA LEU A 245 17.14 -13.09 -11.53
C LEU A 245 16.43 -14.38 -11.11
N ILE A 246 15.21 -14.57 -11.60
CA ILE A 246 14.41 -15.78 -11.41
C ILE A 246 14.15 -16.40 -12.78
N ASP A 247 14.40 -17.70 -12.89
CA ASP A 247 14.16 -18.48 -14.10
C ASP A 247 13.51 -19.84 -13.75
N ILE A 248 13.06 -20.54 -14.77
CA ILE A 248 12.56 -21.92 -14.67
C ILE A 248 13.72 -22.84 -14.29
N ASP A 249 13.49 -23.77 -13.35
CA ASP A 249 14.49 -24.77 -13.01
C ASP A 249 14.70 -25.73 -14.20
N PRO A 250 15.94 -25.86 -14.72
CA PRO A 250 16.23 -26.76 -15.85
C PRO A 250 15.99 -28.25 -15.52
N ASN A 251 15.96 -28.62 -14.24
CA ASN A 251 15.72 -29.99 -13.81
C ASN A 251 14.25 -30.27 -13.49
N ASP A 252 13.44 -29.22 -13.31
CA ASP A 252 12.02 -29.33 -12.96
C ASP A 252 11.26 -28.12 -13.53
N GLU A 253 10.62 -28.28 -14.69
CA GLU A 253 9.85 -27.22 -15.34
C GLU A 253 8.70 -26.68 -14.47
N ASN A 254 8.38 -27.31 -13.34
CA ASN A 254 7.37 -26.83 -12.38
C ASN A 254 7.91 -25.94 -11.27
N LYS A 255 9.22 -25.74 -11.18
CA LYS A 255 9.85 -24.91 -10.17
C LYS A 255 10.55 -23.71 -10.79
N PHE A 256 10.68 -22.68 -9.98
CA PHE A 256 11.54 -21.54 -10.26
C PHE A 256 12.78 -21.61 -9.39
N LYS A 257 13.86 -20.98 -9.86
CA LYS A 257 15.12 -20.87 -9.13
C LYS A 257 15.73 -19.49 -9.33
N TYR A 258 16.52 -19.06 -8.35
CA TYR A 258 17.40 -17.92 -8.53
C TYR A 258 18.53 -18.26 -9.50
N VAL A 259 18.85 -17.33 -10.40
CA VAL A 259 19.98 -17.39 -11.34
C VAL A 259 20.72 -16.06 -11.32
N ILE A 260 22.00 -16.07 -11.66
CA ILE A 260 22.82 -14.84 -11.73
C ILE A 260 22.90 -14.40 -13.19
N SER A 261 22.68 -13.11 -13.44
CA SER A 261 22.88 -12.49 -14.75
C SER A 261 24.29 -12.76 -15.31
N ARG A 262 24.38 -13.00 -16.62
CA ARG A 262 25.67 -13.32 -17.29
C ARG A 262 26.65 -12.14 -17.29
N GLY A 263 26.13 -10.92 -17.30
CA GLY A 263 26.89 -9.67 -17.31
C GLY A 263 26.18 -8.60 -16.48
N GLU A 264 26.70 -7.39 -16.50
CA GLU A 264 26.04 -6.24 -15.86
C GLU A 264 24.71 -5.93 -16.56
N THR A 265 23.66 -5.79 -15.77
CA THR A 265 22.37 -5.27 -16.21
C THR A 265 22.34 -3.75 -16.06
N LEU A 266 21.40 -3.07 -16.74
CA LEU A 266 21.19 -1.63 -16.55
C LEU A 266 20.89 -1.29 -15.08
N ALA A 267 20.08 -2.11 -14.42
CA ALA A 267 19.76 -1.96 -13.01
C ALA A 267 21.03 -2.04 -12.13
N SER A 268 21.92 -3.00 -12.37
CA SER A 268 23.17 -3.14 -11.61
C SER A 268 24.13 -1.94 -11.80
N ARG A 269 24.03 -1.22 -12.92
CA ARG A 269 24.85 -0.03 -13.20
C ARG A 269 24.28 1.26 -12.64
N LEU A 270 22.95 1.36 -12.57
CA LEU A 270 22.25 2.59 -12.21
C LEU A 270 21.83 2.64 -10.74
N PHE A 271 21.45 1.51 -10.16
CA PHE A 271 20.86 1.48 -8.81
C PHE A 271 21.89 1.26 -7.70
N ILE A 272 23.06 0.71 -8.03
CA ILE A 272 24.12 0.43 -7.07
C ILE A 272 25.02 1.66 -6.92
N LYS A 273 25.19 2.14 -5.69
CA LYS A 273 26.07 3.27 -5.41
C LYS A 273 27.53 2.85 -5.54
N LYS A 274 28.36 3.76 -6.06
CA LYS A 274 29.82 3.55 -6.12
C LYS A 274 30.46 3.34 -4.75
N THR A 275 29.84 3.89 -3.71
CA THR A 275 30.28 3.76 -2.31
C THR A 275 29.78 2.48 -1.63
N GLU A 276 29.05 1.62 -2.34
CA GLU A 276 28.51 0.39 -1.77
C GLU A 276 29.63 -0.59 -1.38
N CYS A 277 29.62 -1.03 -0.13
CA CYS A 277 30.62 -1.90 0.46
C CYS A 277 30.10 -3.33 0.73
N ARG A 278 28.78 -3.55 0.68
CA ARG A 278 28.15 -4.86 0.87
C ARG A 278 28.46 -5.83 -0.28
N ASN A 279 28.24 -7.11 -0.02
CA ASN A 279 28.37 -8.17 -1.02
C ASN A 279 27.04 -8.60 -1.64
N HIS A 280 25.92 -8.37 -0.94
CA HIS A 280 24.58 -8.49 -1.51
C HIS A 280 23.81 -7.22 -1.20
N LEU A 281 22.95 -6.82 -2.13
CA LEU A 281 22.21 -5.58 -2.04
C LEU A 281 20.80 -5.77 -2.57
N GLU A 282 19.84 -5.24 -1.84
CA GLU A 282 18.44 -5.11 -2.22
C GLU A 282 18.14 -3.62 -2.47
N VAL A 283 17.59 -3.29 -3.64
CA VAL A 283 17.22 -1.90 -3.99
C VAL A 283 15.83 -1.86 -4.59
N SER A 284 14.98 -0.98 -4.07
CA SER A 284 13.67 -0.65 -4.66
C SER A 284 13.70 0.75 -5.27
N PRO A 285 13.82 0.88 -6.61
CA PRO A 285 13.69 2.16 -7.30
C PRO A 285 12.31 2.79 -7.12
N GLU A 286 11.26 1.97 -7.02
CA GLU A 286 9.89 2.45 -6.81
C GLU A 286 9.75 3.16 -5.46
N SER A 287 10.37 2.62 -4.40
CA SER A 287 10.43 3.29 -3.10
C SER A 287 11.07 4.68 -3.21
N ALA A 288 12.19 4.81 -3.93
CA ALA A 288 12.86 6.10 -4.13
C ALA A 288 11.99 7.11 -4.89
N VAL A 289 11.26 6.66 -5.91
CA VAL A 289 10.32 7.49 -6.69
C VAL A 289 9.15 7.96 -5.82
N ILE A 290 8.58 7.10 -4.98
CA ILE A 290 7.49 7.48 -4.07
C ILE A 290 7.99 8.49 -3.03
N ILE A 291 9.20 8.30 -2.49
CA ILE A 291 9.83 9.30 -1.61
C ILE A 291 9.97 10.65 -2.32
N GLN A 292 10.35 10.70 -3.60
CA GLN A 292 10.39 11.97 -4.33
C GLN A 292 9.01 12.63 -4.39
N HIS A 293 7.95 11.89 -4.71
CA HIS A 293 6.61 12.47 -4.75
C HIS A 293 6.12 12.95 -3.37
N ILE A 294 6.52 12.27 -2.30
CA ILE A 294 6.27 12.75 -0.93
C ILE A 294 7.03 14.05 -0.71
N VAL A 295 8.33 14.09 -1.01
CA VAL A 295 9.18 15.28 -0.85
C VAL A 295 8.64 16.48 -1.63
N ASP A 296 8.27 16.29 -2.90
CA ASP A 296 7.71 17.36 -3.75
C ASP A 296 6.44 17.95 -3.11
N ARG A 297 5.56 17.08 -2.57
CA ARG A 297 4.36 17.53 -1.85
C ARG A 297 4.68 18.30 -0.57
N LEU A 298 5.59 17.78 0.25
CA LEU A 298 5.97 18.43 1.50
C LEU A 298 6.59 19.81 1.24
N GLU A 299 7.47 19.92 0.26
CA GLU A 299 8.18 21.15 -0.08
C GLU A 299 7.24 22.21 -0.66
N GLU A 300 6.39 21.83 -1.62
CA GLU A 300 5.57 22.79 -2.37
C GLU A 300 4.30 23.24 -1.60
N ASP A 301 3.64 22.33 -0.88
CA ASP A 301 2.34 22.62 -0.23
C ASP A 301 2.41 22.63 1.30
N GLY A 302 3.56 22.28 1.86
CA GLY A 302 3.72 21.99 3.28
C GLY A 302 3.14 20.63 3.66
N GLY A 303 3.71 20.05 4.71
CA GLY A 303 3.20 18.80 5.24
C GLY A 303 4.16 18.14 6.21
N ILE A 304 3.79 16.92 6.59
CA ILE A 304 4.56 16.03 7.44
C ILE A 304 4.39 14.62 6.87
N ALA A 305 5.45 13.83 6.82
CA ALA A 305 5.32 12.40 6.50
C ALA A 305 5.84 11.52 7.63
N LEU A 306 5.11 10.45 7.92
CA LEU A 306 5.51 9.39 8.85
C LEU A 306 5.45 8.03 8.16
N LEU A 307 6.60 7.42 8.00
CA LEU A 307 6.74 6.10 7.39
C LEU A 307 7.09 5.11 8.49
N ALA A 308 6.46 3.95 8.47
CA ALA A 308 6.69 2.91 9.46
C ALA A 308 6.72 1.54 8.77
N ASP A 309 7.86 0.85 8.88
CA ASP A 309 8.05 -0.42 8.17
C ASP A 309 9.11 -1.31 8.81
N TYR A 310 9.11 -2.60 8.46
CA TYR A 310 10.21 -3.51 8.79
C TYR A 310 11.45 -3.10 8.00
N GLY A 311 12.58 -2.93 8.68
CA GLY A 311 13.74 -2.46 7.95
C GLY A 311 15.02 -2.26 8.75
N HIS A 312 16.00 -1.73 8.03
CA HIS A 312 17.34 -1.46 8.50
C HIS A 312 17.87 -0.15 7.93
N ASN A 313 19.08 0.25 8.35
CA ASN A 313 19.71 1.50 7.93
C ASN A 313 21.06 1.20 7.25
N GLY A 314 21.02 0.62 6.05
CA GLY A 314 22.23 0.27 5.28
C GLY A 314 23.00 -0.96 5.78
N THR A 315 22.45 -1.77 6.69
CA THR A 315 23.16 -2.89 7.33
C THR A 315 22.83 -4.27 6.78
N ASN A 316 21.57 -4.55 6.40
CA ASN A 316 21.19 -5.88 5.93
C ASN A 316 21.43 -6.01 4.42
N THR A 317 21.37 -7.25 3.92
CA THR A 317 21.79 -7.59 2.56
C THR A 317 20.80 -8.45 1.79
N ASP A 318 20.25 -9.50 2.40
CA ASP A 318 19.26 -10.38 1.78
C ASP A 318 18.10 -10.59 2.76
N THR A 319 16.94 -10.03 2.41
CA THR A 319 15.78 -9.99 3.28
C THR A 319 14.48 -10.37 2.56
N PHE A 320 14.52 -10.50 1.23
CA PHE A 320 13.40 -10.95 0.40
C PHE A 320 12.92 -12.34 0.83
N ARG A 321 11.67 -12.41 1.27
CA ARG A 321 11.06 -13.60 1.86
C ARG A 321 9.56 -13.63 1.61
N ALA A 322 8.94 -14.76 1.90
CA ALA A 322 7.50 -14.91 1.81
C ALA A 322 6.90 -15.39 3.12
N PHE A 323 5.65 -15.04 3.36
CA PHE A 323 4.89 -15.57 4.48
C PHE A 323 3.55 -16.12 4.03
N LYS A 324 3.17 -17.24 4.62
CA LYS A 324 1.91 -17.92 4.38
C LYS A 324 1.41 -18.42 5.73
N ARG A 325 0.22 -17.96 6.14
CA ARG A 325 -0.42 -18.30 7.42
C ARG A 325 0.51 -18.10 8.61
N HIS A 326 1.16 -16.94 8.71
CA HIS A 326 2.09 -16.58 9.78
C HIS A 326 3.36 -17.44 9.87
N GLN A 327 3.73 -18.14 8.79
CA GLN A 327 4.94 -18.94 8.71
C GLN A 327 5.80 -18.50 7.53
N LEU A 328 7.12 -18.58 7.71
CA LEU A 328 8.08 -18.36 6.64
C LEU A 328 7.82 -19.38 5.52
N TRP A 329 7.72 -18.89 4.30
CA TRP A 329 7.45 -19.67 3.10
C TRP A 329 8.53 -19.41 2.05
N ASP A 330 8.72 -20.35 1.13
CA ASP A 330 9.62 -20.15 -0.01
C ASP A 330 8.98 -19.17 -1.02
N PRO A 331 9.62 -18.02 -1.32
CA PRO A 331 9.08 -17.04 -2.27
C PRO A 331 8.77 -17.56 -3.67
N LEU A 332 9.44 -18.65 -4.08
CA LEU A 332 9.35 -19.19 -5.43
C LEU A 332 8.31 -20.32 -5.54
N VAL A 333 7.72 -20.75 -4.43
CA VAL A 333 6.76 -21.86 -4.37
C VAL A 333 5.32 -21.34 -4.35
N GLU A 334 4.51 -21.80 -5.30
CA GLU A 334 3.10 -21.43 -5.45
C GLU A 334 2.89 -19.90 -5.51
N PRO A 335 3.46 -19.19 -6.51
CA PRO A 335 3.35 -17.74 -6.64
C PRO A 335 1.89 -17.27 -6.58
N GLY A 336 1.67 -16.15 -5.89
CA GLY A 336 0.35 -15.55 -5.66
C GLY A 336 -0.43 -16.16 -4.49
N THR A 337 0.15 -17.12 -3.76
CA THR A 337 -0.49 -17.75 -2.59
C THR A 337 0.14 -17.41 -1.25
N ALA A 338 1.24 -16.66 -1.26
CA ALA A 338 1.97 -16.20 -0.10
C ALA A 338 2.29 -14.72 -0.32
N ASP A 339 2.38 -13.99 0.78
CA ASP A 339 2.75 -12.58 0.77
C ASP A 339 4.27 -12.44 0.64
N LEU A 340 4.75 -11.60 -0.27
CA LEU A 340 6.16 -11.36 -0.51
C LEU A 340 6.57 -10.03 0.11
N THR A 341 7.66 -10.02 0.85
CA THR A 341 8.16 -8.83 1.54
C THR A 341 9.68 -8.77 1.47
N ALA A 342 10.23 -7.56 1.51
CA ALA A 342 11.65 -7.29 1.70
C ALA A 342 11.82 -6.15 2.72
N ASP A 343 12.81 -6.25 3.60
CA ASP A 343 13.10 -5.21 4.57
C ASP A 343 13.44 -3.88 3.86
N VAL A 344 12.89 -2.80 4.38
CA VAL A 344 13.14 -1.45 3.88
C VAL A 344 14.54 -0.98 4.30
N ASP A 345 15.36 -0.60 3.31
CA ASP A 345 16.61 0.11 3.57
C ASP A 345 16.33 1.62 3.74
N PHE A 346 16.14 2.05 4.99
CA PHE A 346 15.88 3.46 5.33
C PHE A 346 17.04 4.39 4.95
N SER A 347 18.26 3.87 4.78
CA SER A 347 19.38 4.68 4.26
C SER A 347 19.12 5.09 2.81
N CYS A 348 18.59 4.17 1.99
CA CYS A 348 18.19 4.44 0.62
C CYS A 348 17.01 5.44 0.56
N LEU A 349 16.03 5.34 1.48
CA LEU A 349 14.93 6.32 1.54
C LEU A 349 15.45 7.71 1.91
N LYS A 350 16.36 7.81 2.89
CA LYS A 350 17.00 9.08 3.27
C LYS A 350 17.78 9.69 2.11
N ASP A 351 18.55 8.87 1.41
CA ASP A 351 19.33 9.33 0.27
C ASP A 351 18.45 9.76 -0.91
N ALA A 352 17.31 9.07 -1.12
CA ALA A 352 16.33 9.52 -2.10
C ALA A 352 15.76 10.88 -1.66
N ALA A 353 15.33 11.03 -0.40
CA ALA A 353 14.71 12.27 0.09
C ALA A 353 15.56 13.53 -0.15
N GLY A 354 16.89 13.40 -0.08
CA GLY A 354 17.82 14.49 -0.37
C GLY A 354 17.71 15.65 0.64
N ASP A 355 18.22 16.82 0.26
CA ASP A 355 18.34 17.97 1.16
C ASP A 355 17.10 18.88 1.21
N ARG A 356 16.07 18.58 0.40
CA ARG A 356 14.82 19.38 0.31
C ARG A 356 13.95 19.21 1.56
N VAL A 357 14.18 18.14 2.31
CA VAL A 357 13.51 17.82 3.58
C VAL A 357 14.54 17.56 4.68
N VAL A 358 14.10 17.68 5.93
CA VAL A 358 14.80 17.12 7.08
C VAL A 358 14.18 15.78 7.43
N THR A 359 15.03 14.77 7.58
CA THR A 359 14.62 13.41 7.93
C THR A 359 14.96 13.09 9.39
N TYR A 360 14.04 12.45 10.11
CA TYR A 360 14.26 11.94 11.47
C TYR A 360 14.15 10.42 11.50
N GLY A 361 15.04 9.78 12.26
CA GLY A 361 15.14 8.33 12.32
C GLY A 361 16.09 7.72 11.26
N PRO A 362 15.97 6.40 11.00
CA PRO A 362 14.98 5.50 11.59
C PRO A 362 15.18 5.30 13.09
N VAL A 363 14.10 5.29 13.87
CA VAL A 363 14.07 4.83 15.28
C VAL A 363 13.27 3.53 15.37
N SER A 364 13.47 2.72 16.40
CA SER A 364 12.69 1.48 16.54
C SER A 364 11.23 1.78 16.94
N GLN A 365 10.30 0.90 16.54
CA GLN A 365 8.89 1.00 16.92
C GLN A 365 8.71 1.06 18.43
N ARG A 366 9.44 0.22 19.15
CA ARG A 366 9.44 0.23 20.62
C ARG A 366 9.75 1.62 21.15
N GLU A 367 10.83 2.21 20.66
CA GLU A 367 11.29 3.50 21.15
C GLU A 367 10.30 4.61 20.84
N PHE A 368 9.82 4.67 19.59
CA PHE A 368 8.81 5.63 19.17
C PHE A 368 7.54 5.52 20.03
N LEU A 369 6.97 4.33 20.18
CA LEU A 369 5.71 4.13 20.90
C LEU A 369 5.85 4.43 22.40
N ILE A 370 6.96 4.02 23.03
CA ILE A 370 7.22 4.34 24.45
C ILE A 370 7.31 5.85 24.66
N ASN A 371 8.07 6.54 23.80
CA ASN A 371 8.24 7.99 23.87
C ASN A 371 6.93 8.74 23.58
N MET A 372 6.03 8.15 22.79
CA MET A 372 4.66 8.65 22.58
C MET A 372 3.70 8.36 23.73
N GLY A 373 4.13 7.63 24.76
CA GLY A 373 3.32 7.36 25.95
C GLY A 373 2.33 6.21 25.81
N ILE A 374 2.63 5.22 24.97
CA ILE A 374 1.76 4.05 24.74
C ILE A 374 1.37 3.32 26.04
N ALA A 375 2.28 3.24 27.03
CA ALA A 375 2.01 2.63 28.33
C ALA A 375 0.91 3.36 29.12
N PHE A 376 0.95 4.69 29.16
CA PHE A 376 -0.11 5.49 29.80
C PHE A 376 -1.46 5.30 29.10
N ARG A 377 -1.44 5.13 27.77
CA ARG A 377 -2.67 4.88 27.03
C ARG A 377 -3.24 3.49 27.31
N LEU A 378 -2.38 2.47 27.37
CA LEU A 378 -2.77 1.11 27.77
C LEU A 378 -3.44 1.14 29.15
N GLU A 379 -2.83 1.78 30.15
CA GLU A 379 -3.40 1.88 31.50
C GLU A 379 -4.81 2.50 31.51
N LYS A 380 -5.01 3.58 30.74
CA LYS A 380 -6.34 4.19 30.61
C LYS A 380 -7.35 3.26 29.97
N LEU A 381 -6.95 2.54 28.91
CA LEU A 381 -7.83 1.58 28.25
C LEU A 381 -8.22 0.43 29.18
N LEU A 382 -7.26 -0.15 29.91
CA LEU A 382 -7.50 -1.25 30.85
C LEU A 382 -8.47 -0.90 31.99
N LYS A 383 -8.55 0.38 32.37
CA LYS A 383 -9.52 0.88 33.36
C LYS A 383 -10.95 0.96 32.81
N SER A 384 -11.09 1.20 31.51
CA SER A 384 -12.39 1.43 30.85
C SER A 384 -12.93 0.25 30.04
N CYS A 385 -12.08 -0.71 29.67
CA CYS A 385 -12.47 -1.78 28.75
C CYS A 385 -13.19 -2.93 29.47
N LYS A 386 -13.96 -3.70 28.68
CA LYS A 386 -14.55 -4.97 29.15
C LYS A 386 -13.45 -5.94 29.60
N PRO A 387 -13.70 -6.79 30.63
CA PRO A 387 -12.71 -7.74 31.13
C PRO A 387 -12.12 -8.64 30.03
N GLU A 388 -12.95 -9.11 29.11
CA GLU A 388 -12.57 -9.99 28.00
C GLU A 388 -11.56 -9.37 27.02
N LEU A 389 -11.47 -8.03 26.96
CA LEU A 389 -10.57 -7.32 26.06
C LEU A 389 -9.21 -7.00 26.70
N LYS A 390 -9.07 -7.19 28.01
CA LYS A 390 -7.85 -6.82 28.74
C LYS A 390 -6.64 -7.62 28.25
N ASP A 391 -6.79 -8.93 28.17
CA ASP A 391 -5.70 -9.83 27.77
C ASP A 391 -5.24 -9.55 26.33
N ARG A 392 -6.19 -9.24 25.44
CA ARG A 392 -5.89 -8.85 24.05
C ARG A 392 -5.10 -7.54 23.98
N LEU A 393 -5.48 -6.54 24.76
CA LEU A 393 -4.78 -5.25 24.82
C LEU A 393 -3.35 -5.39 25.35
N VAL A 394 -3.17 -6.18 26.41
CA VAL A 394 -1.85 -6.44 27.01
C VAL A 394 -0.97 -7.24 26.03
N THR A 395 -1.51 -8.29 25.42
CA THR A 395 -0.78 -9.10 24.43
C THR A 395 -0.37 -8.24 23.23
N GLY A 396 -1.27 -7.41 22.71
CA GLY A 396 -0.98 -6.52 21.60
C GLY A 396 0.09 -5.48 21.93
N TYR A 397 0.05 -4.90 23.13
CA TYR A 397 1.10 -4.01 23.63
C TYR A 397 2.48 -4.69 23.60
N HIS A 398 2.59 -5.90 24.15
CA HIS A 398 3.85 -6.64 24.17
C HIS A 398 4.33 -7.01 22.77
N LEU A 399 3.43 -7.41 21.86
CA LEU A 399 3.80 -7.71 20.48
C LEU A 399 4.45 -6.51 19.77
N MET A 400 3.94 -5.29 20.04
CA MET A 400 4.45 -4.06 19.43
C MET A 400 5.74 -3.53 20.07
N VAL A 401 5.90 -3.68 21.40
CA VAL A 401 6.94 -3.00 22.18
C VAL A 401 8.11 -3.93 22.54
N ASP A 402 7.90 -5.25 22.60
CA ASP A 402 8.97 -6.18 22.98
C ASP A 402 10.01 -6.32 21.86
N LYS A 403 11.29 -6.35 22.25
CA LYS A 403 12.44 -6.38 21.33
C LYS A 403 12.47 -7.61 20.43
N GLU A 404 12.16 -8.78 21.00
CA GLU A 404 12.13 -10.06 20.30
C GLU A 404 10.96 -10.20 19.31
N LYS A 405 10.03 -9.24 19.35
CA LYS A 405 8.83 -9.18 18.50
C LYS A 405 8.99 -8.06 17.46
N MET A 406 7.99 -7.19 17.31
CA MET A 406 8.04 -6.10 16.33
C MET A 406 8.88 -4.92 16.82
N GLY A 407 9.11 -4.80 18.14
CA GLY A 407 9.64 -3.60 18.77
C GLY A 407 10.97 -3.10 18.20
N ASP A 408 11.91 -4.00 17.91
CA ASP A 408 13.21 -3.63 17.35
C ASP A 408 13.29 -3.81 15.83
N ARG A 409 12.46 -4.65 15.20
CA ARG A 409 12.53 -4.91 13.75
C ARG A 409 11.81 -3.84 12.93
N PHE A 410 10.70 -3.34 13.46
CA PHE A 410 9.90 -2.30 12.85
C PHE A 410 10.47 -0.92 13.18
N LYS A 411 10.49 -0.01 12.21
CA LYS A 411 11.14 1.30 12.33
C LYS A 411 10.19 2.42 11.96
N PHE A 412 10.36 3.57 12.59
CA PHE A 412 9.70 4.82 12.23
C PHE A 412 10.69 5.80 11.62
N PHE A 413 10.27 6.47 10.55
CA PHE A 413 11.04 7.45 9.81
C PHE A 413 10.14 8.62 9.42
N ALA A 414 10.53 9.84 9.78
CA ALA A 414 9.72 11.03 9.53
C ALA A 414 10.42 12.01 8.59
N LEU A 415 9.64 12.70 7.76
CA LEU A 415 10.12 13.72 6.84
C LEU A 415 9.35 15.02 7.07
N PHE A 416 10.09 16.13 7.08
CA PHE A 416 9.57 17.49 7.24
C PHE A 416 10.20 18.42 6.19
N PRO A 417 9.49 19.45 5.70
CA PRO A 417 10.08 20.47 4.83
C PRO A 417 11.35 21.09 5.42
N SER A 418 12.39 21.29 4.61
CA SER A 418 13.68 21.82 5.07
C SER A 418 13.57 23.20 5.75
N VAL A 419 12.59 24.01 5.36
CA VAL A 419 12.30 25.31 6.00
C VAL A 419 11.98 25.20 7.49
N LEU A 420 11.51 24.04 7.96
CA LEU A 420 11.19 23.82 9.37
C LEU A 420 12.42 23.44 10.22
N LYS A 421 13.60 23.27 9.65
CA LYS A 421 14.81 22.77 10.36
C LYS A 421 15.10 23.51 11.66
N GLU A 422 15.12 24.84 11.65
CA GLU A 422 15.41 25.63 12.86
C GLU A 422 14.25 25.60 13.86
N HIS A 423 13.00 25.49 13.37
CA HIS A 423 11.83 25.33 14.22
C HIS A 423 11.86 23.99 14.97
N LEU A 424 12.21 22.90 14.29
CA LEU A 424 12.29 21.56 14.86
C LEU A 424 13.46 21.38 15.84
N LYS A 425 14.52 22.19 15.74
CA LYS A 425 15.56 22.27 16.78
C LYS A 425 15.05 22.89 18.08
N LYS A 426 14.19 23.91 17.96
CA LYS A 426 13.58 24.58 19.12
C LYS A 426 12.45 23.75 19.74
N PHE A 427 11.71 23.04 18.91
CA PHE A 427 10.58 22.19 19.28
C PHE A 427 10.82 20.76 18.77
N PRO A 428 11.58 19.94 19.51
CA PRO A 428 11.93 18.60 19.08
C PRO A 428 10.69 17.70 18.89
N LEU A 429 10.84 16.72 18.00
CA LEU A 429 9.80 15.78 17.65
C LEU A 429 9.60 14.77 18.79
N ALA A 430 8.34 14.52 19.14
CA ALA A 430 8.05 13.43 20.04
C ALA A 430 8.33 12.09 19.33
N GLY A 431 8.79 11.08 20.06
CA GLY A 431 9.03 9.74 19.49
C GLY A 431 10.38 9.54 18.79
N PHE A 432 11.15 10.60 18.52
CA PHE A 432 12.42 10.52 17.80
C PHE A 432 13.58 11.09 18.64
N HIS A 433 14.80 10.61 18.37
CA HIS A 433 16.01 11.31 18.80
C HIS A 433 16.17 12.62 18.00
N ASN A 434 16.85 13.61 18.58
CA ASN A 434 17.24 14.81 17.84
C ASN A 434 18.09 14.42 16.62
N ALA A 435 17.74 14.97 15.44
CA ALA A 435 18.39 14.69 14.15
C ALA A 435 19.81 15.24 14.03
#